data_AF-A0A1D2WNT5-F1
#
_entry.id   AF-A0A1D2WNT5-F1
#
_cell.length_a   1.000
_cell.length_b   1.000
_cell.length_c   1.000
_cell.angle_alpha   90.00
_cell.angle_beta   90.00
_cell.angle_gamma   90.00
#
_symmetry.space_group_name_H-M   'P 1'
#
loop_
_entity.id
_entity.type
_entity.pdbx_description
1 polymer ?
#
loop_
_entity_poly.entity_id
_entity_poly.type
_entity_poly.pdbx_seq_one_letter_code
_entity_poly.pdbx_strand_id
1 'polypeptide(L)' 'MESTLLEMQQKLTDGYCIGFHYANEGIHFLLSKSDEFHLLNENTIAIHRKNGTIQIINLNFISEIRIIRKSYR' A
#
# COMPACT_ATOMS: atom_id res chain seq x y z
N MET A 1 -3.52 -2.05 12.82
CA MET A 1 -3.23 -2.21 11.39
C MET A 1 -2.54 -0.97 10.81
N GLU A 2 -3.06 0.23 11.10
CA GLU A 2 -2.39 1.49 10.72
C GLU A 2 -0.95 1.59 11.18
N SER A 3 -0.72 1.32 12.48
CA SER A 3 0.61 1.36 13.11
C SER A 3 1.60 0.41 12.43
N THR A 4 1.16 -0.80 12.07
CA THR A 4 1.97 -1.79 11.36
C THR A 4 2.33 -1.32 9.96
N LEU A 5 1.37 -0.78 9.19
CA LEU A 5 1.64 -0.27 7.85
C LEU A 5 2.58 0.93 7.88
N LEU A 6 2.42 1.82 8.86
CA LEU A 6 3.29 2.98 9.04
C LEU A 6 4.71 2.54 9.41
N GLU A 7 4.86 1.57 10.32
CA GLU A 7 6.16 1.00 10.68
C GLU A 7 6.83 0.32 9.48
N MET A 8 6.08 -0.47 8.72
CA MET A 8 6.56 -1.10 7.49
C MET A 8 7.00 -0.05 6.47
N GLN A 9 6.24 1.03 6.31
CA GLN A 9 6.53 2.11 5.36
C GLN A 9 7.79 2.89 5.75
N GLN A 10 7.96 3.20 7.04
CA GLN A 10 9.16 3.88 7.55
C GLN A 10 10.43 3.04 7.33
N LYS A 11 10.31 1.72 7.42
CA LYS A 11 11.38 0.75 7.19
C LYS A 11 11.65 0.47 5.71
N LEU A 12 10.87 1.02 4.78
CA LEU A 12 11.14 0.84 3.34
C LEU A 12 12.48 1.49 2.96
N THR A 13 13.28 0.71 2.23
CA THR A 13 14.47 1.17 1.51
C THR A 13 14.09 1.62 0.10
N ASP A 14 14.92 2.46 -0.51
CA ASP A 14 14.69 2.95 -1.87
C ASP A 14 14.53 1.79 -2.86
N GLY A 15 13.56 1.93 -3.77
CA GLY A 15 13.23 0.89 -4.74
C GLY A 15 12.35 -0.24 -4.21
N TYR A 16 11.87 -0.18 -2.96
CA TYR A 16 10.86 -1.10 -2.42
C TYR A 16 9.55 -0.38 -2.10
N CYS A 17 8.45 -1.13 -2.11
CA CYS A 17 7.13 -0.67 -1.74
C CYS A 17 6.35 -1.79 -1.04
N ILE A 18 5.31 -1.42 -0.30
CA ILE A 18 4.36 -2.38 0.26
C ILE A 18 3.33 -2.70 -0.82
N GLY A 19 3.25 -3.98 -1.19
CA GLY A 19 2.26 -4.52 -2.10
C GLY A 19 1.07 -5.09 -1.35
N PHE A 20 -0.14 -4.70 -1.73
CA PHE A 20 -1.40 -5.30 -1.28
C PHE A 20 -1.92 -6.22 -2.38
N HIS A 21 -2.18 -7.48 -2.04
CA HIS A 21 -2.54 -8.53 -3.00
C HIS A 21 -4.00 -8.98 -2.80
N TYR A 22 -4.81 -8.86 -3.84
CA TYR A 22 -6.15 -9.46 -3.88
C TYR A 22 -6.05 -10.97 -4.10
N ALA A 23 -6.93 -11.73 -3.45
CA ALA A 23 -6.98 -13.18 -3.58
C ALA A 23 -7.16 -13.65 -5.03
N ASN A 24 -7.89 -12.88 -5.85
CA ASN A 24 -8.37 -13.34 -7.16
C ASN A 24 -7.86 -12.54 -8.37
N GLU A 25 -7.34 -11.32 -8.18
CA GLU A 25 -7.10 -10.42 -9.33
C GLU A 25 -5.63 -10.11 -9.58
N GLY A 26 -4.72 -10.49 -8.67
CA GLY A 26 -3.30 -10.16 -8.81
C GLY A 26 -3.00 -8.66 -8.86
N ILE A 27 -4.01 -7.79 -8.69
CA ILE A 27 -3.84 -6.35 -8.64
C ILE A 27 -3.00 -6.03 -7.41
N HIS A 28 -1.86 -5.40 -7.65
CA HIS A 28 -0.96 -4.92 -6.62
C HIS A 28 -1.23 -3.44 -6.41
N PHE A 29 -1.89 -3.07 -5.32
CA PHE A 29 -1.73 -1.70 -4.86
C PHE A 29 -0.36 -1.56 -4.22
N LEU A 30 0.33 -0.48 -4.57
CA LEU A 30 1.68 -0.20 -4.09
C LEU A 30 1.63 1.04 -3.21
N LEU A 31 2.13 0.90 -1.99
CA LEU A 31 2.40 1.99 -1.08
C LEU A 31 3.92 2.22 -1.04
N SER A 32 4.36 3.32 -1.63
CA SER A 32 5.75 3.74 -1.61
C SER A 32 6.04 4.49 -0.29
N LYS A 33 7.32 4.66 0.02
CA LYS A 33 7.76 5.47 1.18
C LYS A 33 7.30 6.93 1.12
N SER A 34 7.13 7.47 -0.09
CA SER A 34 6.73 8.86 -0.34
C SER A 34 5.22 9.09 -0.43
N ASP A 35 4.43 8.01 -0.37
CA ASP A 35 2.98 8.12 -0.44
C ASP A 35 2.44 8.36 0.97
N GLU A 36 1.41 9.19 1.10
CA GLU A 36 0.70 9.35 2.37
C GLU A 36 -0.50 8.41 2.36
N PHE A 37 -0.88 7.88 3.52
CA PHE A 37 -2.09 7.08 3.62
C PHE A 37 -2.87 7.41 4.87
N HIS A 38 -4.19 7.29 4.75
CA HIS A 38 -5.13 7.52 5.84
C HIS A 38 -6.13 6.37 5.90
N LEU A 39 -6.41 5.88 7.10
CA LEU A 39 -7.55 5.00 7.31
C LEU A 39 -8.84 5.82 7.24
N LEU A 40 -9.70 5.50 6.27
CA LEU A 40 -11.05 6.06 6.19
C LEU A 40 -12.00 5.33 7.14
N ASN A 41 -11.77 4.04 7.35
CA ASN A 41 -12.42 3.19 8.33
C ASN A 41 -11.53 1.96 8.61
N GLU A 42 -11.99 1.03 9.44
CA GLU A 42 -11.25 -0.17 9.85
C GLU A 42 -10.76 -1.03 8.67
N ASN A 43 -11.47 -0.99 7.55
CA ASN A 43 -11.24 -1.84 6.39
C ASN A 43 -10.94 -1.06 5.10
N THR A 44 -10.71 0.26 5.17
CA THR A 44 -10.52 1.09 3.97
C THR A 44 -9.39 2.08 4.17
N ILE A 45 -8.44 2.08 3.23
CA ILE A 45 -7.31 3.02 3.19
C ILE A 45 -7.44 3.93 1.97
N ALA A 46 -7.24 5.23 2.18
CA ALA A 46 -6.94 6.17 1.12
C ALA A 46 -5.43 6.37 1.02
N ILE A 47 -4.85 6.17 -0.16
CA ILE A 47 -3.44 6.43 -0.46
C ILE A 47 -3.36 7.69 -1.33
N HIS A 48 -2.70 8.70 -0.82
CA HIS A 48 -2.36 9.94 -1.50
C HIS A 48 -0.97 9.80 -2.10
N ARG A 49 -0.93 9.68 -3.43
CA ARG A 49 0.33 9.57 -4.17
C ARG A 49 0.93 10.95 -4.39
N LYS A 50 2.27 11.02 -4.42
CA LYS A 50 3.01 12.27 -4.68
C LYS A 50 2.62 12.98 -5.99
N ASN A 51 2.08 12.24 -6.97
CA ASN A 51 1.60 12.80 -8.23
C ASN A 51 0.17 13.41 -8.14
N GLY A 52 -0.42 13.50 -6.95
CA GLY A 52 -1.76 14.03 -6.73
C GLY A 52 -2.89 13.03 -6.97
N THR A 53 -2.59 11.77 -7.29
CA THR A 53 -3.61 10.71 -7.42
C THR A 53 -4.00 10.19 -6.04
N ILE A 54 -5.30 10.03 -5.81
CA ILE A 54 -5.84 9.34 -4.63
C ILE A 54 -6.33 7.96 -5.05
N GLN A 55 -5.92 6.93 -4.31
CA GLN A 55 -6.40 5.57 -4.49
C GLN A 55 -7.08 5.08 -3.22
N ILE A 56 -8.27 4.51 -3.36
CA ILE A 56 -9.03 3.97 -2.23
C ILE A 56 -8.99 2.45 -2.33
N ILE A 57 -8.55 1.80 -1.25
CA ILE A 57 -8.34 0.36 -1.17
C ILE A 57 -9.21 -0.18 -0.05
N ASN A 58 -10.07 -1.14 -0.39
CA ASN A 58 -10.80 -1.93 0.60
C ASN A 58 -9.97 -3.17 0.97
N LEU A 59 -9.60 -3.24 2.25
CA LEU A 59 -8.75 -4.24 2.87
C LEU A 59 -9.42 -5.60 3.05
N ASN A 60 -10.76 -5.66 3.02
CA ASN A 60 -11.50 -6.94 3.14
C ASN A 60 -11.20 -7.92 2.01
N PHE A 61 -10.71 -7.40 0.88
CA PHE A 61 -10.38 -8.19 -0.29
C PHE A 61 -8.88 -8.47 -0.42
N ILE A 62 -8.07 -7.97 0.52
CA ILE A 62 -6.64 -8.19 0.56
C ILE A 62 -6.34 -9.52 1.26
N SER A 63 -5.67 -10.40 0.54
CA SER A 63 -5.23 -11.71 1.00
C SER A 63 -3.80 -11.71 1.56
N GLU A 64 -2.95 -10.81 1.07
CA GLU A 64 -1.54 -10.74 1.47
C GLU A 64 -1.04 -9.29 1.39
N ILE A 65 -0.21 -8.91 2.36
CA ILE A 65 0.55 -7.65 2.38
C ILE A 65 2.03 -8.01 2.48
N ARG A 66 2.84 -7.56 1.53
CA ARG A 66 4.26 -7.90 1.49
C ARG A 66 5.12 -6.75 0.95
N ILE A 67 6.39 -6.72 1.31
CA ILE A 67 7.35 -5.79 0.73
C ILE A 67 7.80 -6.35 -0.62
N ILE A 68 7.66 -5.57 -1.68
CA ILE A 68 8.07 -5.93 -3.04
C ILE A 68 9.06 -4.91 -3.60
N ARG A 69 9.93 -5.36 -4.50
CA ARG A 69 10.82 -4.48 -5.24
C ARG A 69 10.04 -3.82 -6.37
N LYS A 70 10.15 -2.49 -6.49
CA LYS A 70 9.56 -1.68 -7.55
C LYS A 70 10.26 -2.06 -8.87
N SER A 71 9.65 -2.97 -9.63
CA SER A 71 10.15 -3.33 -10.95
C SER A 71 9.80 -2.22 -11.93
N TYR A 72 10.77 -1.42 -12.32
CA TYR A 72 10.67 -0.55 -13.49
C TYR A 72 10.64 -1.47 -14.72
N ARG A 73 9.46 -1.76 -15.24
CA ARG A 73 9.29 -2.20 -16.62
C ARG A 73 8.82 -1.01 -17.44
#